data_AF-A0A512IG49-F1
#
_entry.id   AF-A0A512IG49-F1
#
_cell.length_a   1.000
_cell.length_b   1.000
_cell.length_c   1.000
_cell.angle_alpha   90.00
_cell.angle_beta   90.00
_cell.angle_gamma   90.00
#
_symmetry.space_group_name_H-M   'P 1'
#
loop_
_entity.id
_entity.type
_entity.pdbx_description
1 polymer ?
#
loop_
_entity_poly.entity_id
_entity_poly.type
_entity_poly.pdbx_seq_one_letter_code
_entity_poly.pdbx_strand_id
1 'polypeptide(L)'
;MNAPTVLAAAETKLLRAKRAYARKLLGLLADHLRCHHPHAVRLTVYADQRTGEYFIGELLDSRGETMAFDPRSVVVPRTEADGPSGESITVGPHTVTDLLHRALTTHGVPLTKLLRTEQHTGEHYLDLARGR
;
A
#
# COMPACT_ATOMS: atom_id res chain seq x y z
N MET A 1 1.83 1.59 -37.49
CA MET A 1 2.07 1.71 -36.03
C MET A 1 3.57 1.63 -35.83
N ASN A 2 4.22 2.68 -35.34
CA ASN A 2 5.69 2.72 -35.30
C ASN A 2 6.19 2.09 -33.99
N ALA A 3 7.33 1.39 -34.02
CA ALA A 3 7.90 0.72 -32.85
C ALA A 3 8.00 1.59 -31.57
N PRO A 4 8.33 2.89 -31.64
CA PRO A 4 8.32 3.77 -30.47
C PRO A 4 6.93 3.92 -29.81
N THR A 5 5.86 3.89 -30.61
CA THR A 5 4.48 4.02 -30.13
C THR A 5 4.01 2.74 -29.42
N VAL A 6 4.45 1.58 -29.89
CA VAL A 6 4.15 0.28 -29.28
C VAL A 6 4.88 0.14 -27.94
N LEU A 7 6.16 0.52 -27.88
CA LEU A 7 6.94 0.50 -26.64
C LEU A 7 6.31 1.40 -25.57
N ALA A 8 6.00 2.66 -25.90
CA ALA A 8 5.39 3.59 -24.95
C ALA A 8 4.02 3.11 -24.43
N ALA A 9 3.23 2.46 -25.29
CA ALA A 9 1.96 1.85 -24.89
C ALA A 9 2.16 0.65 -23.94
N ALA A 10 3.17 -0.18 -24.18
CA ALA A 10 3.53 -1.31 -23.31
C ALA A 10 4.02 -0.84 -21.94
N GLU A 11 4.89 0.17 -21.89
CA GLU A 11 5.38 0.78 -20.64
C GLU A 11 4.23 1.37 -19.82
N THR A 12 3.30 2.08 -20.48
CA THR A 12 2.10 2.62 -19.83
C THR A 12 1.23 1.52 -19.22
N LYS A 13 1.03 0.41 -19.94
CA LYS A 13 0.28 -0.75 -19.43
C LYS A 13 0.98 -1.38 -18.22
N LEU A 14 2.30 -1.54 -18.29
CA LEU A 14 3.10 -2.08 -17.18
C LEU A 14 3.00 -1.19 -15.93
N LEU A 15 3.12 0.13 -16.08
CA LEU A 15 2.98 1.08 -14.96
C LEU A 15 1.59 1.00 -14.32
N ARG A 16 0.53 0.88 -15.12
CA ARG A 16 -0.84 0.68 -14.61
C ARG A 16 -0.98 -0.63 -13.85
N ALA A 17 -0.43 -1.72 -14.36
CA ALA A 17 -0.46 -3.02 -13.70
C ALA A 17 0.31 -3.00 -12.36
N LYS A 18 1.52 -2.44 -12.35
CA LYS A 18 2.32 -2.23 -11.12
C LYS A 18 1.57 -1.42 -10.07
N ARG A 19 0.92 -0.32 -10.47
CA ARG A 19 0.11 0.51 -9.57
C ARG A 19 -1.09 -0.25 -9.01
N ALA A 20 -1.80 -1.01 -9.85
CA ALA A 20 -2.96 -1.80 -9.42
C ALA A 20 -2.54 -2.88 -8.41
N TYR A 21 -1.43 -3.57 -8.67
CA TYR A 21 -0.86 -4.55 -7.77
C TYR A 21 -0.43 -3.94 -6.42
N ALA A 22 0.28 -2.81 -6.44
CA ALA A 22 0.67 -2.09 -5.23
C ALA A 22 -0.56 -1.69 -4.37
N ARG A 23 -1.63 -1.21 -5.01
CA ARG A 23 -2.89 -0.87 -4.31
C ARG A 23 -3.56 -2.10 -3.68
N LYS A 24 -3.53 -3.26 -4.34
CA LYS A 24 -4.04 -4.51 -3.75
C LYS A 24 -3.27 -4.88 -2.48
N LEU A 25 -1.94 -4.78 -2.50
CA LEU A 25 -1.11 -5.03 -1.31
C LEU A 25 -1.42 -4.06 -0.17
N LEU A 26 -1.57 -2.76 -0.48
CA LEU A 26 -1.97 -1.75 0.52
C LEU A 26 -3.39 -2.00 1.06
N GLY A 27 -4.30 -2.50 0.22
CA GLY A 27 -5.64 -2.92 0.64
C GLY A 27 -5.60 -4.04 1.67
N LEU A 28 -4.83 -5.10 1.39
CA LEU A 28 -4.62 -6.22 2.33
C LEU A 28 -4.04 -5.75 3.67
N LEU A 29 -3.04 -4.85 3.62
CA LEU A 29 -2.48 -4.23 4.80
C LEU A 29 -3.55 -3.43 5.57
N ALA A 30 -4.34 -2.62 4.88
CA ALA A 30 -5.39 -1.81 5.49
C ALA A 30 -6.51 -2.67 6.10
N ASP A 31 -6.89 -3.77 5.46
CA ASP A 31 -7.86 -4.73 5.99
C ASP A 31 -7.33 -5.38 7.26
N HIS A 32 -6.08 -5.85 7.25
CA HIS A 32 -5.43 -6.43 8.43
C HIS A 32 -5.42 -5.46 9.62
N LEU A 33 -4.96 -4.23 9.39
CA LEU A 33 -4.90 -3.21 10.44
C LEU A 33 -6.28 -2.84 10.96
N ARG A 34 -7.30 -2.73 10.10
CA ARG A 34 -8.68 -2.47 10.54
C ARG A 34 -9.26 -3.61 11.38
N CYS A 35 -8.94 -4.85 11.06
CA CYS A 35 -9.39 -6.01 11.83
C CYS A 35 -8.79 -6.04 13.24
N HIS A 36 -7.51 -5.70 13.38
CA HIS A 36 -6.81 -5.72 14.66
C HIS A 36 -6.93 -4.40 15.45
N HIS A 37 -7.16 -3.28 14.76
CA HIS A 37 -7.22 -1.92 15.31
C HIS A 37 -8.43 -1.18 14.74
N PRO A 38 -9.66 -1.49 15.19
CA PRO A 38 -10.89 -0.95 14.59
C PRO A 38 -11.07 0.57 14.72
N HIS A 39 -10.30 1.20 15.62
CA HIS A 39 -10.30 2.65 15.82
C HIS A 39 -9.21 3.38 15.03
N ALA A 40 -8.32 2.65 14.37
CA ALA A 40 -7.27 3.26 13.55
C ALA A 40 -7.87 3.85 12.26
N VAL A 41 -7.46 5.09 11.93
CA VAL A 41 -7.94 5.80 10.75
C VAL A 41 -6.83 6.08 9.74
N ARG A 42 -5.56 6.06 10.16
CA ARG A 42 -4.43 6.21 9.24
C ARG A 42 -3.17 5.52 9.76
N LEU A 43 -2.34 5.06 8.84
CA LEU A 43 -0.96 4.63 9.10
C LEU A 43 -0.02 5.59 8.38
N THR A 44 0.85 6.29 9.11
CA THR A 44 1.85 7.18 8.50
C THR A 44 2.97 6.38 7.84
N VAL A 45 3.52 6.93 6.76
CA VAL A 45 4.56 6.30 5.96
C VAL A 45 5.65 7.33 5.69
N TYR A 46 6.89 6.96 5.98
CA TYR A 46 8.05 7.79 5.76
C TYR A 46 8.87 7.25 4.59
N ALA A 47 9.50 8.16 3.85
CA ALA A 47 10.52 7.82 2.88
C ALA A 47 11.83 8.42 3.35
N ASP A 48 12.86 7.60 3.50
CA ASP A 48 14.22 8.11 3.69
C ASP A 48 14.70 8.69 2.36
N GLN A 49 14.95 10.00 2.35
CA GLN A 49 15.37 10.70 1.15
C GLN A 49 16.80 10.34 0.71
N ARG A 50 17.62 9.76 1.58
CA ARG A 50 19.00 9.35 1.29
C ARG A 50 19.05 7.97 0.64
N THR A 51 18.30 7.02 1.16
CA THR A 51 18.30 5.64 0.69
C THR A 51 17.19 5.36 -0.33
N GLY A 52 16.13 6.18 -0.33
CA GLY A 52 14.90 5.91 -1.07
C GLY A 52 14.05 4.80 -0.45
N GLU A 53 14.42 4.31 0.74
CA GLU A 53 13.67 3.27 1.45
C GLU A 53 12.43 3.83 2.12
N TYR A 54 11.43 2.98 2.30
CA TYR A 54 10.17 3.33 2.94
C TYR A 54 10.03 2.66 4.29
N PHE A 55 9.52 3.42 5.26
CA PHE A 55 9.35 2.98 6.63
C PHE A 55 7.91 3.17 7.08
N ILE A 56 7.45 2.25 7.92
CA ILE A 56 6.20 2.43 8.63
C ILE A 56 6.41 3.43 9.76
N GLY A 57 5.47 4.36 9.88
CA GLY A 57 5.39 5.26 11.01
C GLY A 57 4.36 4.85 12.05
N GLU A 58 3.54 5.81 12.46
CA GLU A 58 2.56 5.70 13.52
C GLU A 58 1.21 5.24 12.98
N LEU A 59 0.56 4.36 13.72
CA LEU A 59 -0.85 4.05 13.54
C LEU A 59 -1.64 5.06 14.39
N LEU A 60 -2.53 5.82 13.77
CA LEU A 60 -3.23 6.91 14.42
C LEU A 60 -4.74 6.67 14.41
N ASP A 61 -5.39 7.04 15.51
CA ASP A 61 -6.85 7.03 15.65
C ASP A 61 -7.49 8.32 15.12
N SER A 62 -8.83 8.41 15.22
CA SER A 62 -9.59 9.59 14.78
C SER A 62 -9.27 10.89 15.52
N ARG A 63 -8.62 10.82 16.68
CA ARG A 63 -8.18 11.98 17.48
C ARG A 63 -6.75 12.37 17.17
N GLY A 64 -6.04 11.60 16.35
CA GLY A 64 -4.62 11.77 16.08
C GLY A 64 -3.72 11.18 17.17
N GLU A 65 -4.27 10.33 18.04
CA GLU A 65 -3.49 9.65 19.08
C GLU A 65 -2.79 8.40 18.52
N THR A 66 -1.54 8.19 18.92
CA THR A 66 -0.75 7.02 18.51
C THR A 66 -1.24 5.75 19.18
N MET A 67 -1.54 4.76 18.35
CA MET A 67 -1.93 3.42 18.75
C MET A 67 -0.74 2.47 18.65
N ALA A 68 -0.55 1.65 19.69
CA ALA A 68 0.42 0.57 19.63
C ALA A 68 -0.03 -0.51 18.65
N PHE A 69 0.87 -0.93 17.76
CA PHE A 69 0.70 -2.09 16.90
C PHE A 69 2.06 -2.73 16.63
N ASP A 70 2.06 -4.00 16.25
CA ASP A 70 3.28 -4.71 15.88
C ASP A 70 3.49 -4.66 14.35
N PRO A 71 4.49 -3.93 13.83
CA PRO A 71 4.80 -3.90 12.40
C PRO A 71 5.33 -5.25 11.87
N ARG A 72 5.70 -6.18 12.76
CA ARG A 72 6.05 -7.57 12.41
C ARG A 72 4.85 -8.52 12.43
N SER A 73 3.66 -8.01 12.76
CA SER A 73 2.42 -8.78 12.67
C SER A 73 2.27 -9.36 11.27
N VAL A 74 1.97 -10.66 11.21
CA VAL A 74 1.86 -11.41 9.97
C VAL A 74 0.48 -11.18 9.36
N VAL A 75 0.48 -10.70 8.13
CA VAL A 75 -0.69 -10.62 7.27
C VAL A 75 -0.75 -11.90 6.45
N VAL A 76 -1.82 -12.68 6.66
CA VAL A 76 -2.15 -13.83 5.82
C VAL A 76 -3.34 -13.42 4.97
N PRO A 77 -3.15 -13.10 3.68
CA PRO A 77 -4.26 -12.79 2.80
C PRO A 77 -5.18 -14.00 2.73
N ARG A 78 -6.42 -13.86 3.20
CA ARG A 78 -7.47 -14.84 2.90
C ARG A 78 -7.90 -14.57 1.47
N THR A 79 -7.50 -15.44 0.54
CA THR A 79 -7.99 -15.40 -0.84
C THR A 79 -9.42 -15.91 -0.89
N GLU A 80 -10.38 -15.02 -1.08
CA GLU A 80 -11.61 -15.35 -1.80
C GLU A 80 -11.41 -14.96 -3.27
N ALA A 81 -11.68 -15.90 -4.17
CA ALA A 81 -11.38 -15.77 -5.59
C ALA A 81 -12.46 -14.93 -6.27
N ASP A 82 -12.17 -13.65 -6.54
CA ASP A 82 -13.02 -12.81 -7.38
C ASP A 82 -12.20 -12.14 -8.49
N GLY A 83 -12.10 -12.83 -9.63
CA GLY A 83 -11.57 -12.27 -10.86
C GLY A 83 -12.06 -13.04 -12.09
N PRO A 84 -12.24 -12.38 -13.25
CA PRO A 84 -12.71 -13.01 -14.49
C PRO A 84 -11.75 -14.08 -15.07
N SER A 85 -10.58 -14.26 -14.46
CA SER A 85 -9.58 -15.29 -14.78
C SER A 85 -9.19 -16.17 -13.58
N GLY A 86 -9.86 -16.09 -12.43
CA GLY A 86 -9.74 -17.06 -11.32
C GLY A 86 -8.38 -17.20 -10.60
N GLU A 87 -7.34 -16.46 -10.99
CA GLU A 87 -6.02 -16.63 -10.39
C GLU A 87 -5.89 -15.96 -9.01
N SER A 88 -5.80 -16.77 -7.97
CA SER A 88 -5.44 -16.38 -6.62
C SER A 88 -4.01 -15.85 -6.58
N ILE A 89 -3.84 -14.58 -6.23
CA ILE A 89 -2.52 -14.08 -5.83
C ILE A 89 -2.30 -14.55 -4.39
N THR A 90 -1.70 -15.73 -4.24
CA THR A 90 -1.20 -16.20 -2.94
C THR A 90 0.03 -15.37 -2.60
N VAL A 91 -0.17 -14.27 -1.89
CA VAL A 91 0.92 -13.61 -1.18
C VAL A 91 1.14 -14.47 0.07
N GLY A 92 2.31 -15.10 0.22
CA GLY A 92 2.63 -15.92 1.41
C GLY A 92 2.52 -15.10 2.71
N PRO A 93 2.80 -15.68 3.89
CA PRO A 93 2.82 -14.89 5.12
C PRO A 93 3.83 -13.74 4.95
N HIS A 94 3.34 -12.51 5.05
CA HIS A 94 4.16 -11.30 4.97
C HIS A 94 3.93 -10.47 6.22
N THR A 95 4.97 -9.84 6.74
CA THR A 95 4.77 -8.84 7.79
C THR A 95 4.09 -7.60 7.24
N VAL A 96 3.49 -6.80 8.12
CA VAL A 96 2.96 -5.47 7.78
C VAL A 96 4.05 -4.62 7.09
N THR A 97 5.28 -4.64 7.60
CA THR A 97 6.45 -4.00 6.97
C THR A 97 6.73 -4.51 5.57
N ASP A 98 6.78 -5.83 5.37
CA ASP A 98 7.10 -6.42 4.07
C ASP A 98 6.04 -6.08 3.02
N LEU A 99 4.76 -6.09 3.40
CA LEU A 99 3.68 -5.72 2.49
C LEU A 99 3.76 -4.26 2.07
N LEU A 100 4.00 -3.35 3.02
CA LEU A 100 4.18 -1.94 2.70
C LEU A 100 5.38 -1.76 1.76
N HIS A 101 6.53 -2.30 2.14
CA HIS A 101 7.75 -2.16 1.36
C HIS A 101 7.59 -2.71 -0.05
N ARG A 102 6.99 -3.90 -0.19
CA ARG A 102 6.70 -4.50 -1.50
C ARG A 102 5.73 -3.67 -2.33
N ALA A 103 4.70 -3.08 -1.72
CA ALA A 103 3.76 -2.23 -2.43
C ALA A 103 4.44 -0.99 -3.01
N LEU A 104 5.24 -0.30 -2.20
CA LEU A 104 5.86 0.97 -2.56
C LEU A 104 7.02 0.79 -3.56
N THR A 105 7.84 -0.25 -3.38
CA THR A 105 8.93 -0.58 -4.32
C THR A 105 8.41 -1.06 -5.67
N THR A 106 7.31 -1.84 -5.71
CA THR A 106 6.77 -2.37 -6.97
C THR A 106 6.24 -1.28 -7.90
N HIS A 107 5.62 -0.23 -7.36
CA HIS A 107 5.10 0.85 -8.19
C HIS A 107 6.22 1.67 -8.82
N GLY A 108 7.28 1.97 -8.06
CA GLY A 108 8.20 3.06 -8.35
C GLY A 108 7.50 4.40 -8.14
N VAL A 109 8.14 5.31 -7.39
CA VAL A 109 7.70 6.68 -7.05
C VAL A 109 6.89 7.40 -8.15
N PRO A 110 5.98 8.35 -7.80
CA PRO A 110 5.84 9.03 -6.51
C PRO A 110 4.73 8.47 -5.60
N LEU A 111 4.94 8.58 -4.28
CA LEU A 111 4.04 8.08 -3.23
C LEU A 111 2.60 8.63 -3.33
N THR A 112 2.45 9.87 -3.81
CA THR A 112 1.14 10.53 -4.02
C THR A 112 0.20 9.77 -4.96
N LYS A 113 0.71 8.80 -5.74
CA LYS A 113 -0.12 7.93 -6.60
C LYS A 113 -0.77 6.77 -5.85
N LEU A 114 -0.25 6.43 -4.66
CA LEU A 114 -0.65 5.30 -3.82
C LEU A 114 -1.20 5.72 -2.45
N LEU A 115 -0.59 6.74 -1.84
CA LEU A 115 -0.87 7.22 -0.49
C LEU A 115 -1.51 8.61 -0.53
N ARG A 116 -2.23 8.96 0.53
CA ARG A 116 -2.68 10.33 0.77
C ARG A 116 -1.52 11.17 1.30
N THR A 117 -1.69 12.48 1.27
CA THR A 117 -0.74 13.45 1.83
C THR A 117 -1.49 14.34 2.81
N GLU A 118 -0.96 14.48 4.03
CA GLU A 118 -1.45 15.43 5.01
C GLU A 118 -1.09 16.84 4.56
N GLN A 119 -2.07 17.74 4.51
CA GLN A 119 -1.87 19.06 3.91
C GLN A 119 -0.97 19.97 4.75
N HIS A 120 -0.99 19.78 6.07
CA HIS A 120 -0.25 20.61 7.00
C HIS A 120 1.20 20.16 7.18
N THR A 121 1.43 18.85 7.24
CA THR A 121 2.77 18.28 7.53
C THR A 121 3.48 17.79 6.27
N GLY A 122 2.75 17.58 5.17
CA GLY A 122 3.28 16.96 3.95
C GLY A 122 3.51 15.45 4.09
N GLU A 123 3.17 14.85 5.22
CA GLU A 123 3.39 13.42 5.48
C GLU A 123 2.50 12.55 4.60
N HIS A 124 3.05 11.41 4.16
CA HIS A 124 2.28 10.42 3.44
C HIS A 124 1.60 9.45 4.41
N TYR A 125 0.37 9.06 4.11
CA TYR A 125 -0.33 8.08 4.93
C TYR A 125 -1.22 7.16 4.10
N LEU A 126 -1.34 5.92 4.59
CA LEU A 126 -2.35 4.98 4.17
C LEU A 126 -3.63 5.29 4.95
N ASP A 127 -4.70 5.61 4.23
CA ASP A 127 -6.02 5.85 4.80
C ASP A 127 -6.66 4.51 5.20
N LEU A 128 -7.01 4.39 6.49
CA LEU A 128 -7.66 3.23 7.07
C LEU A 128 -9.13 3.50 7.41
N ALA A 129 -9.60 4.75 7.28
CA ALA A 129 -11.01 5.04 7.43
C ALA A 129 -11.77 4.24 6.36
N ARG A 130 -12.72 3.40 6.78
CA ARG A 130 -13.56 2.62 5.86
C ARG A 130 -14.06 3.54 4.75
N GLY A 131 -13.75 3.20 3.51
CA GLY A 131 -14.39 3.81 2.36
C GLY A 131 -15.89 3.73 2.57
N ARG A 132 -16.54 4.89 2.70
CA ARG A 132 -17.99 4.99 2.59
C ARG A 132 -18.40 4.68 1.16
#